data_AF-A0AAD0HMH6-F1
#
_entry.id   AF-A0AAD0HMH6-F1
#
_cell.length_a   1.000
_cell.length_b   1.000
_cell.length_c   1.000
_cell.angle_alpha   90.00
_cell.angle_beta   90.00
_cell.angle_gamma   90.00
#
_symmetry.space_group_name_H-M   'P 1'
#
loop_
_entity.id
_entity.type
_entity.pdbx_description
1 polymer ?
#
loop_
_entity_poly.entity_id
_entity_poly.type
_entity_poly.pdbx_seq_one_letter_code
_entity_poly.pdbx_strand_id
1 'polypeptide(L)' 'MNGKSYQSNPDDRSDNVEKLQDMIENTLDNIDESEAAMALSTDQEKQMIKQKNENRKMSIDAMRSEIKDEEAARKNGYTE' A
#
# COMPACT_ATOMS: atom_id res chain seq x y z
N MET A 1 3.58 15.05 13.44
CA MET A 1 2.96 14.12 12.47
C MET A 1 2.88 12.77 13.16
N ASN A 2 1.67 12.33 13.50
CA ASN A 2 1.46 11.10 14.27
C ASN A 2 1.69 9.90 13.35
N GLY A 3 2.85 9.25 13.50
CA GLY A 3 3.04 7.90 12.97
C GLY A 3 2.17 6.94 13.78
N LYS A 4 0.96 6.65 13.29
CA LYS A 4 0.23 5.47 13.74
C LYS A 4 1.06 4.27 13.32
N SER A 5 1.82 3.73 14.26
CA SER A 5 2.32 2.37 14.17
C SER A 5 1.10 1.46 14.00
N TYR A 6 0.92 0.90 12.81
CA TYR A 6 0.04 -0.24 12.61
C TYR A 6 0.67 -1.40 13.35
N GLN A 7 0.37 -1.48 14.65
CA GLN A 7 0.70 -2.62 15.47
C GLN A 7 -0.24 -3.73 15.00
N SER A 8 0.30 -4.79 14.41
CA SER A 8 -0.48 -5.96 14.01
C SER A 8 -1.14 -6.51 15.26
N ASN A 9 -2.45 -6.30 15.42
CA ASN A 9 -3.22 -6.95 16.47
C ASN A 9 -3.50 -8.38 16.00
N PRO A 10 -2.98 -9.42 16.69
CA PRO A 10 -3.15 -10.80 16.28
C PRO A 10 -4.61 -11.29 16.30
N ASP A 11 -5.44 -10.63 17.12
CA ASP A 11 -6.83 -11.03 17.39
C ASP A 11 -7.82 -10.73 16.25
N ASP A 12 -7.49 -9.84 15.30
CA ASP A 12 -8.34 -9.59 14.14
C ASP A 12 -7.52 -9.39 12.86
N ARG A 13 -7.01 -10.51 12.34
CA ARG A 13 -6.26 -10.53 11.07
C ARG A 13 -7.13 -10.15 9.87
N SER A 14 -8.45 -10.23 10.00
CA SER A 14 -9.42 -9.79 8.99
C SER A 14 -9.33 -8.27 8.77
N ASP A 15 -9.26 -7.54 9.89
CA ASP A 15 -9.09 -6.10 9.94
C ASP A 15 -7.78 -5.62 9.27
N ASN A 16 -6.71 -6.41 9.36
CA ASN A 16 -5.42 -6.06 8.74
C ASN A 16 -5.48 -6.18 7.21
N VAL A 17 -6.12 -7.24 6.69
CA VAL A 17 -6.29 -7.42 5.24
C VAL A 17 -7.12 -6.29 4.64
N GLU A 18 -8.25 -5.93 5.26
CA GLU A 18 -9.11 -4.83 4.80
C GLU A 18 -8.36 -3.49 4.79
N LYS A 19 -7.62 -3.18 5.86
CA LYS A 19 -6.82 -1.94 5.93
C LYS A 19 -5.70 -1.91 4.90
N LEU A 20 -5.05 -3.05 4.63
CA LEU A 20 -4.03 -3.15 3.58
C LEU A 20 -4.63 -2.98 2.18
N GLN A 21 -5.82 -3.53 1.93
CA GLN A 21 -6.55 -3.33 0.67
C GLN A 21 -6.92 -1.86 0.47
N ASP A 22 -7.50 -1.21 1.49
CA ASP A 22 -7.80 0.23 1.46
C ASP A 22 -6.55 1.07 1.17
N MET A 23 -5.43 0.77 1.81
CA MET A 23 -4.17 1.49 1.56
C MET A 23 -3.65 1.27 0.14
N ILE A 24 -3.79 0.07 -0.42
CA ILE A 24 -3.42 -0.21 -1.81
C ILE A 24 -4.29 0.61 -2.77
N GLU A 25 -5.62 0.60 -2.61
CA GLU A 25 -6.55 1.35 -3.47
C GLU A 25 -6.25 2.85 -3.42
N ASN A 26 -6.15 3.41 -2.22
CA ASN A 26 -5.77 4.81 -2.04
C ASN A 26 -4.40 5.14 -2.69
N THR A 27 -3.44 4.22 -2.64
CA THR A 27 -2.12 4.44 -3.24
C THR A 27 -2.17 4.37 -4.76
N LEU A 28 -3.01 3.52 -5.34
CA LEU A 28 -3.26 3.44 -6.78
C LEU A 28 -3.94 4.72 -7.29
N ASP A 29 -4.98 5.20 -6.61
CA ASP A 29 -5.62 6.47 -6.94
C ASP A 29 -4.62 7.63 -6.90
N ASN A 30 -3.77 7.66 -5.88
CA ASN A 30 -2.69 8.64 -5.78
C ASN A 30 -1.66 8.55 -6.92
N ILE A 31 -1.39 7.35 -7.45
CA ILE A 31 -0.54 7.17 -8.63
C ILE A 31 -1.26 7.80 -9.83
N ASP A 32 -2.50 7.40 -10.11
CA ASP A 32 -3.28 7.85 -11.25
C ASP A 32 -3.47 9.37 -11.28
N GLU A 33 -3.81 9.99 -10.14
CA GLU A 33 -3.90 11.44 -9.99
C GLU A 33 -2.55 12.14 -10.26
N SER A 34 -1.45 11.56 -9.76
CA SER A 34 -0.11 12.10 -10.00
C SER A 34 0.29 11.96 -11.47
N GLU A 35 -0.11 10.87 -12.13
CA GLU A 35 0.16 10.66 -13.56
C GLU A 35 -0.64 11.64 -14.43
N ALA A 36 -1.90 11.91 -14.09
CA ALA A 36 -2.69 12.94 -14.75
C ALA A 36 -2.06 14.33 -14.61
N ALA A 37 -1.51 14.65 -13.43
CA ALA A 37 -0.82 15.91 -13.19
C ALA A 37 0.44 16.10 -14.05
N MET A 38 1.11 15.02 -14.49
CA MET A 38 2.31 15.09 -15.33
C MET A 38 2.09 15.85 -16.64
N ALA A 39 0.85 15.86 -17.17
CA ALA A 39 0.53 16.58 -18.40
C ALA A 39 0.77 18.10 -18.29
N LEU A 40 0.66 18.65 -17.09
CA LEU A 40 0.81 20.08 -16.80
C LEU A 40 2.14 20.41 -16.11
N SER A 41 2.95 19.41 -15.81
CA SER A 41 4.21 19.55 -15.07
C SER A 41 5.41 19.86 -15.97
N THR A 42 6.41 20.51 -15.38
CA THR A 42 7.76 20.64 -15.95
C THR A 42 8.48 19.28 -16.01
N ASP A 43 9.57 19.20 -16.76
CA ASP A 43 10.32 17.95 -16.89
C ASP A 43 10.95 17.47 -15.57
N GLN A 44 11.37 18.41 -14.72
CA GLN A 44 11.88 18.10 -13.37
C GLN A 44 10.77 17.52 -12.49
N GLU A 45 9.59 18.15 -12.49
CA GLU A 45 8.42 17.65 -11.74
C GLU A 45 7.97 16.28 -12.23
N LYS A 46 7.95 16.04 -13.55
CA LYS A 46 7.65 14.72 -14.12
C LYS A 46 8.62 13.65 -13.62
N GLN A 47 9.92 13.95 -13.53
CA GLN A 47 10.90 13.01 -12.99
C GLN A 47 10.64 12.70 -11.51
N MET A 48 10.31 13.71 -10.70
CA MET A 48 9.95 13.52 -9.30
C MET A 48 8.67 12.68 -9.13
N ILE A 49 7.64 12.97 -9.94
CA ILE A 49 6.38 12.20 -9.95
C ILE A 49 6.67 10.73 -10.29
N LYS A 50 7.45 10.47 -11.34
CA LYS A 50 7.83 9.11 -11.72
C LYS A 50 8.55 8.38 -10.60
N GLN A 51 9.57 9.00 -10.00
CA GLN A 51 10.30 8.37 -8.88
C GLN A 51 9.38 8.06 -7.69
N LYS A 52 8.47 8.98 -7.36
CA LYS A 52 7.50 8.77 -6.29
C LYS A 52 6.52 7.63 -6.61
N ASN A 53 6.06 7.55 -7.86
CA ASN A 53 5.19 6.47 -8.32
C ASN A 53 5.90 5.11 -8.31
N GLU A 54 7.18 5.04 -8.68
CA GLU A 54 7.96 3.80 -8.56
C GLU A 54 8.10 3.34 -7.10
N ASN A 55 8.35 4.26 -6.17
CA ASN A 55 8.39 3.92 -4.74
C ASN A 55 7.02 3.45 -4.23
N ARG A 56 5.93 4.06 -4.69
CA ARG A 56 4.55 3.63 -4.36
C ARG A 56 4.25 2.22 -4.88
N LYS A 57 4.69 1.88 -6.09
CA LYS A 57 4.55 0.51 -6.64
C LYS A 57 5.27 -0.51 -5.78
N MET A 58 6.51 -0.23 -5.36
CA MET A 58 7.24 -1.10 -4.42
C MET A 58 6.49 -1.26 -3.09
N SER A 59 5.89 -0.18 -2.56
CA SER A 59 5.07 -0.25 -1.35
C SER A 59 3.81 -1.10 -1.55
N ILE A 60 3.15 -1.00 -2.70
CA ILE A 60 1.98 -1.83 -3.04
C ILE A 60 2.37 -3.30 -3.10
N ASP A 61 3.51 -3.63 -3.71
CA ASP A 61 3.98 -5.02 -3.80
C ASP A 61 4.28 -5.61 -2.41
N ALA A 62 4.86 -4.81 -1.50
CA ALA A 62 5.04 -5.22 -0.11
C ALA A 62 3.70 -5.47 0.60
N MET A 63 2.73 -4.56 0.48
CA MET A 63 1.39 -4.72 1.07
C MET A 63 0.67 -5.95 0.50
N ARG A 64 0.81 -6.22 -0.81
CA ARG A 64 0.25 -7.42 -1.45
C ARG A 64 0.90 -8.71 -0.95
N SER A 65 2.19 -8.68 -0.61
CA SER A 65 2.86 -9.82 0.03
C SER A 65 2.28 -10.06 1.42
N GLU A 66 2.15 -9.00 2.22
CA GLU A 66 1.61 -9.07 3.58
C GLU A 66 0.20 -9.67 3.60
N ILE A 67 -0.68 -9.22 2.69
CA ILE A 67 -2.04 -9.78 2.55
C ILE A 67 -1.99 -11.29 2.30
N LYS A 68 -1.09 -11.77 1.42
CA LYS A 68 -0.97 -13.20 1.13
C LYS A 68 -0.52 -13.99 2.35
N ASP A 69 0.41 -13.45 3.11
CA ASP A 69 0.92 -14.09 4.32
C ASP A 69 -0.17 -14.16 5.40
N GLU A 70 -0.95 -13.09 5.58
CA GLU A 70 -2.10 -13.06 6.50
C GLU A 70 -3.22 -14.04 6.08
N GLU A 71 -3.53 -14.10 4.78
CA GLU A 71 -4.52 -15.06 4.26
C GLU A 71 -4.06 -16.51 4.40
N ALA A 72 -2.77 -16.78 4.21
CA ALA A 72 -2.18 -18.10 4.40
C ALA A 72 -2.20 -18.50 5.89
N ALA A 73 -1.90 -17.57 6.79
CA ALA A 73 -1.96 -17.80 8.22
C ALA A 73 -3.39 -18.11 8.70
N ARG A 74 -4.41 -17.46 8.11
CA ARG A 74 -5.83 -17.77 8.34
C ARG A 74 -6.20 -19.18 7.87
N LYS A 75 -5.78 -19.59 6.67
CA LYS A 75 -6.12 -20.92 6.10
C LYS A 75 -5.44 -22.07 6.83
N ASN A 76 -4.23 -21.86 7.35
CA ASN A 76 -3.49 -22.88 8.06
C ASN A 76 -3.90 -23.02 9.54
N GLY A 77 -4.91 -22.28 10.01
CA GLY A 77 -5.50 -22.47 11.34
C GLY A 77 -4.47 -22.45 12.46
N TYR A 78 -3.46 -21.59 12.36
CA TYR A 78 -2.37 -21.56 13.33
C TYR A 78 -2.92 -21.10 14.69
N THR A 79 -3.17 -22.10 15.54
CA THR A 79 -3.11 -22.02 16.99
C THR A 79 -1.74 -21.46 17.37
N GLU A 80 -1.72 -20.25 17.90
CA GLU A 80 -0.68 -19.85 18.86
C GLU A 80 -1.04 -20.39 20.25
#